data_AF-A0A089LC59-F1
#
_entry.id   AF-A0A089LC59-F1
#
_cell.length_a   1.000
_cell.length_b   1.000
_cell.length_c   1.000
_cell.angle_alpha   90.00
_cell.angle_beta   90.00
_cell.angle_gamma   90.00
#
_symmetry.space_group_name_H-M   'P 1'
#
loop_
_entity.id
_entity.type
_entity.pdbx_description
1 polymer ?
#
loop_
_entity_poly.entity_id
_entity_poly.type
_entity_poly.pdbx_seq_one_letter_code
_entity_poly.pdbx_strand_id
1 'polypeptide(L)'
;MSRQIIRPLAGYNLRLTAHYSWLLSAALLAVVPFFMEPALMDRVQTAKLGEQLISFLGLIVFPHLGLLEDGGIGEVLYAKRVRHHPVFLFRWLLTFLYIFLVVTALFTWMHGSGADFELWPMIGGTVITAVAIGSAGLTAALLIGNISAGYIAGFSWYLLDFMTKGKLTGRFYLFGLINSEWDNDKWLLAGGSLALALFCAFWLPRKRLD
;
A
#
# COMPACT_ATOMS: atom_id res chain seq x y z
N MET A 1 -20.62 -1.45 -21.33
CA MET A 1 -20.85 -0.43 -20.28
C MET A 1 -20.37 0.91 -20.84
N SER A 2 -21.27 1.85 -21.16
CA SER A 2 -20.92 3.00 -22.02
C SER A 2 -19.95 3.96 -21.31
N ARG A 3 -19.00 4.54 -22.08
CA ARG A 3 -17.95 5.47 -21.60
C ARG A 3 -18.51 6.68 -20.82
N GLN A 4 -19.79 7.02 -20.98
CA GLN A 4 -20.44 8.15 -20.31
C GLN A 4 -20.71 7.92 -18.81
N ILE A 5 -20.81 6.67 -18.36
CA ILE A 5 -21.04 6.34 -16.93
C ILE A 5 -19.72 6.21 -16.16
N ILE A 6 -18.63 5.88 -16.85
CA ILE A 6 -17.34 5.56 -16.23
C ILE A 6 -16.67 6.79 -15.61
N ARG A 7 -16.69 7.94 -16.30
CA ARG A 7 -16.09 9.19 -15.83
C ARG A 7 -16.66 9.71 -14.50
N PRO A 8 -17.99 9.87 -14.33
CA PRO A 8 -18.55 10.32 -13.06
C PRO A 8 -18.36 9.28 -11.94
N LEU A 9 -18.41 7.99 -12.26
CA LEU A 9 -18.14 6.92 -11.30
C LEU A 9 -16.68 6.94 -10.81
N ALA A 10 -15.73 7.17 -11.71
CA ALA A 10 -14.31 7.29 -11.37
C ALA A 10 -14.04 8.52 -10.49
N GLY A 11 -14.60 9.68 -10.83
CA GLY A 11 -14.44 10.91 -10.04
C GLY A 11 -15.01 10.79 -8.62
N TYR A 12 -16.20 10.18 -8.48
CA TYR A 12 -16.79 9.92 -7.17
C TYR A 12 -15.94 8.95 -6.33
N ASN A 13 -15.47 7.85 -6.94
CA ASN A 13 -14.60 6.90 -6.25
C ASN A 13 -13.26 7.50 -5.86
N LEU A 14 -12.69 8.38 -6.68
CA LEU A 14 -11.44 9.08 -6.34
C LEU A 14 -11.64 9.98 -5.13
N ARG A 15 -12.72 10.78 -5.10
CA ARG A 15 -13.04 11.62 -3.93
C ARG A 15 -13.34 10.81 -2.67
N LEU A 16 -13.96 9.65 -2.81
CA LEU A 16 -14.27 8.76 -1.69
C LEU A 16 -13.03 8.04 -1.16
N THR A 17 -12.13 7.65 -2.05
CA THR A 17 -10.89 6.92 -1.72
C THR A 17 -9.80 7.87 -1.22
N ALA A 18 -9.74 9.09 -1.75
CA ALA A 18 -8.89 10.17 -1.28
C ALA A 18 -9.44 10.74 0.03
N HIS A 19 -9.31 9.94 1.09
CA HIS A 19 -9.74 10.28 2.43
C HIS A 19 -8.58 10.89 3.25
N TYR A 20 -8.82 11.18 4.53
CA TYR A 20 -7.81 11.72 5.45
C TYR A 20 -6.51 10.88 5.49
N SER A 21 -6.57 9.58 5.18
CA SER A 21 -5.42 8.69 5.12
C SER A 21 -4.42 9.06 4.02
N TRP A 22 -4.88 9.57 2.87
CA TRP A 22 -4.00 10.07 1.78
C TRP A 22 -3.37 11.42 2.15
N LEU A 23 -4.13 12.28 2.84
CA LEU A 23 -3.59 13.55 3.35
C LEU A 23 -2.55 13.30 4.45
N LEU A 24 -2.83 12.38 5.36
CA LEU A 24 -1.91 11.99 6.44
C LEU A 24 -0.62 11.39 5.89
N SER A 25 -0.71 10.48 4.92
CA SER A 25 0.48 9.88 4.27
C SER A 25 1.31 10.93 3.52
N ALA A 26 0.67 11.83 2.78
CA ALA A 26 1.38 12.94 2.13
C ALA A 26 2.04 13.89 3.14
N ALA A 27 1.36 14.22 4.24
CA ALA A 27 1.92 15.05 5.30
C ALA A 27 3.13 14.39 5.97
N LEU A 28 3.07 13.09 6.27
CA LEU A 28 4.19 12.34 6.84
C LEU A 28 5.41 12.33 5.91
N LEU A 29 5.19 12.20 4.60
CA LEU A 29 6.27 12.27 3.61
C LEU A 29 6.86 13.66 3.48
N ALA A 30 6.02 14.70 3.53
CA ALA A 30 6.48 16.09 3.47
C ALA A 30 7.40 16.46 4.65
N VAL A 31 7.32 15.71 5.75
CA VAL A 31 8.19 15.89 6.91
C VAL A 31 9.60 15.32 6.69
N VAL A 32 9.76 14.31 5.83
CA VAL A 32 11.06 13.61 5.61
C VAL A 32 12.20 14.57 5.21
N PRO A 33 12.04 15.49 4.24
CA PRO A 33 13.09 16.44 3.86
C PRO A 33 13.59 17.35 4.99
N PHE A 34 12.78 17.60 6.02
CA PHE A 34 13.17 18.47 7.13
C PHE A 34 14.15 17.80 8.09
N PHE A 35 14.16 16.46 8.13
CA PHE A 35 14.97 15.68 9.06
C PHE A 35 16.14 14.96 8.39
N MET A 36 16.20 14.96 7.05
CA MET A 36 17.16 14.17 6.30
C MET A 36 17.88 15.01 5.25
N GLU A 37 19.20 14.85 5.20
CA GLU A 37 20.06 15.48 4.20
C GLU A 37 20.46 14.44 3.14
N PRO A 38 19.91 14.50 1.91
CA PRO A 38 20.10 13.46 0.91
C PRO A 38 21.57 13.24 0.51
N ALA A 39 22.38 14.30 0.49
CA ALA A 39 23.79 14.24 0.13
C ALA A 39 24.66 13.39 1.09
N LEU A 40 24.17 13.09 2.29
CA LEU A 40 24.86 12.26 3.27
C LEU A 40 24.37 10.81 3.28
N MET A 41 23.38 10.47 2.45
CA MET A 41 22.76 9.15 2.44
C MET A 41 23.39 8.22 1.42
N ASP A 42 23.99 7.15 1.95
CA ASP A 42 24.39 5.98 1.17
C ASP A 42 23.19 5.08 0.83
N ARG A 43 23.35 4.20 -0.16
CA ARG A 43 22.36 3.24 -0.63
C ARG A 43 21.64 2.50 0.51
N VAL A 44 22.38 1.99 1.49
CA VAL A 44 21.80 1.20 2.60
C VAL A 44 20.93 2.08 3.52
N GLN A 45 21.30 3.34 3.74
CA GLN A 45 20.52 4.26 4.55
C GLN A 45 19.21 4.62 3.85
N THR A 46 19.28 4.86 2.54
CA THR A 46 18.13 5.10 1.68
C THR A 46 17.19 3.89 1.63
N ALA A 47 17.73 2.67 1.58
CA ALA A 47 16.94 1.44 1.65
C ALA A 47 16.22 1.28 2.99
N LYS A 48 16.87 1.62 4.11
CA LYS A 48 16.21 1.66 5.44
C LYS A 48 15.09 2.70 5.47
N LEU A 49 15.33 3.91 4.96
CA LEU A 49 14.30 4.94 4.87
C LEU A 49 13.09 4.45 4.06
N GLY A 50 13.34 3.88 2.88
CA GLY A 50 12.32 3.29 2.01
C GLY A 50 11.52 2.19 2.69
N GLU A 51 12.20 1.10 3.03
CA GLU A 51 11.51 -0.12 3.43
C GLU A 51 11.07 -0.10 4.90
N GLN A 52 11.74 0.64 5.79
CA GLN A 52 11.40 0.65 7.22
C GLN A 52 10.51 1.83 7.62
N LEU A 53 10.61 2.99 6.96
CA LEU A 53 9.80 4.16 7.30
C LEU A 53 8.70 4.41 6.26
N ILE A 54 9.07 4.54 4.98
CA ILE A 54 8.14 4.90 3.91
C ILE A 54 7.16 3.76 3.61
N SER A 55 7.53 2.50 3.87
CA SER A 55 6.62 1.37 3.69
C SER A 55 5.36 1.45 4.58
N PHE A 56 5.40 2.17 5.71
CA PHE A 56 4.23 2.38 6.57
C PHE A 56 3.08 3.12 5.89
N LEU A 57 3.34 3.83 4.79
CA LEU A 57 2.27 4.44 4.00
C LEU A 57 1.25 3.40 3.52
N GLY A 58 1.73 2.20 3.18
CA GLY A 58 0.86 1.10 2.81
C GLY A 58 -0.05 0.66 3.96
N LEU A 59 0.49 0.59 5.19
CA LEU A 59 -0.26 0.28 6.40
C LEU A 59 -1.34 1.33 6.70
N ILE A 60 -1.06 2.61 6.43
CA ILE A 60 -2.01 3.71 6.67
C ILE A 60 -3.14 3.69 5.64
N VAL A 61 -2.82 3.48 4.36
CA VAL A 61 -3.77 3.74 3.28
C VAL A 61 -4.62 2.52 2.93
N PHE A 62 -4.03 1.31 2.86
CA PHE A 62 -4.77 0.14 2.36
C PHE A 62 -5.89 -0.37 3.29
N PRO A 63 -5.71 -0.52 4.62
CA PRO A 63 -6.77 -1.04 5.49
C PRO A 63 -8.08 -0.24 5.45
N HIS A 64 -8.00 1.08 5.23
CA HIS A 64 -9.17 1.94 5.08
C HIS A 64 -10.05 1.58 3.87
N LEU A 65 -9.46 1.01 2.81
CA LEU A 65 -10.22 0.60 1.63
C LEU A 65 -11.25 -0.49 1.94
N GLY A 66 -10.95 -1.36 2.92
CA GLY A 66 -11.79 -2.51 3.25
C GLY A 66 -13.12 -2.14 3.89
N LEU A 67 -13.17 -1.01 4.60
CA LEU A 67 -14.31 -0.61 5.43
C LEU A 67 -15.01 0.64 4.91
N LEU A 68 -14.61 1.12 3.72
CA LEU A 68 -15.21 2.27 3.06
C LEU A 68 -16.73 2.11 2.81
N GLU A 69 -17.24 0.88 2.88
CA GLU A 69 -18.64 0.54 2.62
C GLU A 69 -19.51 0.40 3.88
N ASP A 70 -18.91 0.39 5.08
CA ASP A 70 -19.63 0.16 6.35
C ASP A 70 -20.37 1.39 6.90
N GLY A 71 -20.30 2.54 6.21
CA GLY A 71 -20.95 3.80 6.61
C GLY A 71 -22.26 4.13 5.88
N GLY A 72 -23.07 3.14 5.52
CA GLY A 72 -24.35 3.34 4.78
C GLY A 72 -24.22 3.58 3.27
N ILE A 73 -23.00 3.83 2.78
CA ILE A 73 -22.68 3.88 1.33
C ILE A 73 -22.86 2.50 0.69
N GLY A 74 -22.61 1.42 1.45
CA GLY A 74 -22.86 0.05 1.03
C GLY A 74 -24.30 -0.15 0.58
N GLU A 75 -25.30 0.32 1.34
CA GLU A 75 -26.72 0.08 1.02
C GLU A 75 -27.12 0.63 -0.36
N VAL A 76 -26.62 1.81 -0.73
CA VAL A 76 -26.86 2.42 -2.04
C VAL A 76 -26.12 1.68 -3.17
N LEU A 77 -24.95 1.11 -2.86
CA LEU A 77 -24.16 0.33 -3.82
C LEU A 77 -24.75 -1.07 -4.03
N TYR A 78 -25.18 -1.75 -2.97
CA TYR A 78 -25.82 -3.08 -3.00
C TYR A 78 -27.21 -3.03 -3.63
N ALA A 79 -27.93 -1.91 -3.51
CA ALA A 79 -29.20 -1.68 -4.22
C ALA A 79 -29.02 -1.52 -5.74
N LYS A 80 -27.83 -1.14 -6.21
CA LYS A 80 -27.50 -1.06 -7.64
C LYS A 80 -26.89 -2.37 -8.11
N ARG A 81 -27.33 -2.87 -9.27
CA ARG A 81 -26.84 -4.10 -9.91
C ARG A 81 -25.41 -3.96 -10.49
N VAL A 82 -24.48 -3.41 -9.73
CA VAL A 82 -23.07 -3.19 -10.10
C VAL A 82 -22.23 -4.27 -9.43
N ARG A 83 -21.41 -4.96 -10.23
CA ARG A 83 -20.48 -5.97 -9.70
C ARG A 83 -19.46 -5.29 -8.77
N HIS A 84 -19.32 -5.79 -7.54
CA HIS A 84 -18.45 -5.22 -6.51
C HIS A 84 -16.94 -5.39 -6.81
N HIS A 85 -16.53 -6.56 -7.32
CA HIS A 85 -15.13 -6.88 -7.66
C HIS A 85 -14.38 -5.83 -8.49
N PRO A 86 -14.91 -5.36 -9.66
CA PRO A 86 -14.19 -4.38 -10.47
C PRO A 86 -14.05 -3.01 -9.80
N VAL A 87 -14.98 -2.63 -8.92
CA VAL A 87 -14.90 -1.36 -8.19
C VAL A 87 -13.84 -1.44 -7.10
N PHE A 88 -13.80 -2.55 -6.35
CA PHE A 88 -12.77 -2.79 -5.35
C PHE A 88 -11.37 -2.81 -5.97
N LEU A 89 -11.18 -3.55 -7.07
CA LEU A 89 -9.89 -3.61 -7.77
C LEU A 89 -9.47 -2.25 -8.34
N PHE A 90 -10.43 -1.47 -8.85
CA PHE A 90 -10.15 -0.10 -9.29
C PHE A 90 -9.66 0.78 -8.14
N ARG A 91 -10.29 0.71 -6.95
CA ARG A 91 -9.85 1.45 -5.75
C ARG A 91 -8.47 1.00 -5.27
N TRP A 92 -8.23 -0.31 -5.25
CA TRP A 92 -6.92 -0.86 -4.92
C TRP A 92 -5.83 -0.35 -5.88
N LEU A 93 -6.12 -0.33 -7.18
CA LEU A 93 -5.21 0.19 -8.21
C LEU A 93 -4.96 1.70 -8.06
N LEU A 94 -5.98 2.49 -7.72
CA LEU A 94 -5.82 3.92 -7.43
C LEU A 94 -4.92 4.16 -6.22
N THR A 95 -5.09 3.38 -5.16
CA THR A 95 -4.24 3.45 -3.96
C THR A 95 -2.81 3.02 -4.24
N PHE A 96 -2.63 1.95 -5.02
CA PHE A 96 -1.32 1.53 -5.51
C PHE A 96 -0.65 2.66 -6.31
N LEU A 97 -1.37 3.27 -7.25
CA LEU A 97 -0.86 4.38 -8.06
C LEU A 97 -0.50 5.59 -7.21
N TYR A 98 -1.31 5.92 -6.19
CA TYR A 98 -1.00 6.98 -5.24
C TYR A 98 0.32 6.71 -4.51
N ILE A 99 0.49 5.53 -3.91
CA ILE A 99 1.74 5.17 -3.22
C ILE A 99 2.92 5.24 -4.19
N PHE A 100 2.77 4.68 -5.39
CA PHE A 100 3.81 4.72 -6.42
C PHE A 100 4.22 6.16 -6.75
N LEU A 101 3.26 7.06 -6.97
CA LEU A 101 3.54 8.46 -7.31
C LEU A 101 4.24 9.19 -6.19
N VAL A 102 3.78 9.06 -4.94
CA VAL A 102 4.37 9.83 -3.84
C VAL A 102 5.75 9.28 -3.45
N VAL A 103 5.95 7.96 -3.51
CA VAL A 103 7.27 7.33 -3.31
C VAL A 103 8.24 7.75 -4.42
N THR A 104 7.79 7.75 -5.68
CA THR A 104 8.60 8.21 -6.82
C THR A 104 8.98 9.68 -6.67
N ALA A 105 8.04 10.54 -6.28
CA ALA A 105 8.30 11.96 -6.06
C ALA A 105 9.38 12.19 -4.99
N LEU A 106 9.33 11.44 -3.89
CA LEU A 106 10.36 11.53 -2.85
C LEU A 106 11.74 11.06 -3.34
N PHE A 107 11.84 9.86 -3.92
CA PHE A 107 13.15 9.33 -4.32
C PHE A 107 13.78 10.09 -5.48
N THR A 108 12.98 10.61 -6.42
CA THR A 108 13.47 11.51 -7.48
C THR A 108 14.02 12.81 -6.92
N TRP A 109 13.37 13.38 -5.90
CA TRP A 109 13.88 14.55 -5.18
C TRP A 109 15.19 14.23 -4.44
N MET A 110 15.29 13.08 -3.76
CA MET A 110 16.51 12.66 -3.07
C MET A 110 17.68 12.46 -4.03
N HIS A 111 17.45 11.76 -5.13
CA HIS A 111 18.46 11.52 -6.17
C HIS A 111 18.90 12.83 -6.84
N GLY A 112 17.97 13.76 -7.09
CA GLY A 112 18.29 15.10 -7.60
C GLY A 112 19.06 15.98 -6.60
N SER A 113 18.98 15.65 -5.32
CA SER A 113 19.65 16.35 -4.21
C SER A 113 21.00 15.73 -3.84
N GLY A 114 21.52 14.80 -4.64
CA GLY A 114 22.88 14.26 -4.54
C GLY A 114 23.05 12.98 -3.74
N ALA A 115 21.97 12.25 -3.44
CA ALA A 115 22.05 10.93 -2.84
C ALA A 115 22.54 9.87 -3.85
N ASP A 116 23.41 8.96 -3.41
CA ASP A 116 24.04 7.93 -4.26
C ASP A 116 23.32 6.58 -4.14
N PHE A 117 22.44 6.29 -5.11
CA PHE A 117 21.73 5.01 -5.22
C PHE A 117 21.07 4.83 -6.58
N GLU A 118 20.77 3.57 -6.94
CA GLU A 118 19.94 3.27 -8.10
C GLU A 118 18.45 3.58 -7.85
N LEU A 119 17.90 4.52 -8.62
CA LEU A 119 16.57 5.07 -8.41
C LEU A 119 15.44 4.02 -8.52
N TRP A 120 15.45 3.21 -9.59
CA TRP A 120 14.35 2.29 -9.90
C TRP A 120 14.22 1.10 -8.93
N PRO A 121 15.32 0.41 -8.55
CA PRO A 121 15.26 -0.62 -7.51
C PRO A 121 14.72 -0.08 -6.18
N MET A 122 15.13 1.14 -5.80
CA MET A 122 14.71 1.77 -4.55
C MET A 122 13.21 2.09 -4.52
N ILE A 123 12.70 2.70 -5.60
CA ILE A 123 11.26 2.97 -5.76
C ILE A 123 10.49 1.65 -5.75
N GLY A 124 10.90 0.70 -6.60
CA GLY A 124 10.20 -0.58 -6.76
C GLY A 124 10.13 -1.38 -5.47
N GLY A 125 11.26 -1.59 -4.80
CA GLY A 125 11.30 -2.35 -3.56
C GLY A 125 10.53 -1.67 -2.43
N THR A 126 10.58 -0.35 -2.32
CA THR A 126 9.79 0.41 -1.32
C THR A 126 8.30 0.28 -1.56
N VAL A 127 7.85 0.47 -2.81
CA VAL A 127 6.43 0.34 -3.19
C VAL A 127 5.93 -1.07 -2.94
N ILE A 128 6.69 -2.10 -3.35
CA ILE A 128 6.33 -3.50 -3.11
C ILE A 128 6.17 -3.77 -1.62
N THR A 129 7.10 -3.29 -0.79
CA THR A 129 7.06 -3.47 0.67
C THR A 129 5.81 -2.80 1.27
N ALA A 130 5.53 -1.57 0.86
CA ALA A 130 4.33 -0.84 1.30
C ALA A 130 3.05 -1.59 0.92
N VAL A 131 2.95 -2.05 -0.33
CA VAL A 131 1.77 -2.75 -0.85
C VAL A 131 1.60 -4.12 -0.21
N ALA A 132 2.68 -4.84 0.12
CA ALA A 132 2.62 -6.11 0.83
C ALA A 132 2.03 -5.95 2.24
N ILE A 133 2.60 -5.05 3.06
CA ILE A 133 2.11 -4.78 4.42
C ILE A 133 0.67 -4.25 4.37
N GLY A 134 0.39 -3.34 3.43
CA GLY A 134 -0.93 -2.76 3.23
C GLY A 134 -1.98 -3.79 2.81
N SER A 135 -1.64 -4.72 1.90
CA SER A 135 -2.56 -5.76 1.44
C SER A 135 -2.83 -6.80 2.53
N ALA A 136 -1.85 -7.14 3.36
CA ALA A 136 -2.07 -7.96 4.55
C ALA A 136 -3.02 -7.29 5.54
N GLY A 137 -2.79 -5.99 5.83
CA GLY A 137 -3.67 -5.22 6.70
C GLY A 137 -5.09 -5.09 6.15
N LEU A 138 -5.25 -4.82 4.85
CA LEU A 138 -6.54 -4.80 4.17
C LEU A 138 -7.28 -6.14 4.30
N THR A 139 -6.56 -7.24 4.11
CA THR A 139 -7.14 -8.59 4.24
C THR A 139 -7.66 -8.83 5.65
N ALA A 140 -6.85 -8.53 6.67
CA ALA A 140 -7.27 -8.71 8.06
C ALA A 140 -8.45 -7.79 8.44
N ALA A 141 -8.44 -6.53 8.01
CA ALA A 141 -9.53 -5.60 8.24
C ALA A 141 -10.85 -6.11 7.66
N LEU A 142 -10.81 -6.69 6.46
CA LEU A 142 -11.97 -7.28 5.78
C LEU A 142 -12.46 -8.57 6.43
N LEU A 143 -11.55 -9.46 6.83
CA LEU A 143 -11.92 -10.75 7.43
C LEU A 143 -12.62 -10.57 8.78
N ILE A 144 -12.15 -9.59 9.57
CA ILE A 144 -12.59 -9.33 10.94
C ILE A 144 -13.68 -8.25 10.98
N GLY A 145 -13.79 -7.39 9.96
CA GLY A 145 -14.75 -6.28 9.94
C GLY A 145 -14.33 -5.10 10.82
N ASN A 146 -13.03 -4.92 11.07
CA ASN A 146 -12.52 -3.85 11.93
C ASN A 146 -11.16 -3.32 11.45
N ILE A 147 -11.02 -2.01 11.36
CA ILE A 147 -9.81 -1.35 10.86
C ILE A 147 -8.60 -1.60 11.77
N SER A 148 -8.83 -1.69 13.08
CA SER A 148 -7.78 -1.98 14.08
C SER A 148 -7.11 -3.31 13.80
N ALA A 149 -7.87 -4.32 13.37
CA ALA A 149 -7.32 -5.61 13.01
C ALA A 149 -6.39 -5.52 11.80
N GLY A 150 -6.71 -4.65 10.84
CA GLY A 150 -5.84 -4.40 9.69
C GLY A 150 -4.51 -3.76 10.07
N TYR A 151 -4.53 -2.77 10.96
CA TYR A 151 -3.29 -2.18 11.47
C TYR A 151 -2.45 -3.18 12.23
N ILE A 152 -3.07 -3.94 13.15
CA ILE A 152 -2.37 -4.95 13.94
C ILE A 152 -1.73 -5.99 13.04
N ALA A 153 -2.45 -6.52 12.04
CA ALA A 153 -1.90 -7.55 11.15
C ALA A 153 -0.72 -7.06 10.31
N GLY A 154 -0.86 -5.91 9.64
CA GLY A 154 0.22 -5.35 8.84
C GLY A 154 1.43 -4.96 9.70
N PHE A 155 1.19 -4.31 10.85
CA PHE A 155 2.26 -3.96 11.79
C PHE A 155 2.93 -5.19 12.40
N SER A 156 2.19 -6.28 12.65
CA SER A 156 2.76 -7.52 13.16
C SER A 156 3.74 -8.15 12.17
N TRP A 157 3.40 -8.18 10.88
CA TRP A 157 4.34 -8.65 9.85
C TRP A 157 5.59 -7.76 9.81
N TYR A 158 5.41 -6.44 9.78
CA TYR A 158 6.53 -5.49 9.87
C TYR A 158 7.44 -5.78 11.08
N LEU A 159 6.85 -5.91 12.27
CA LEU A 159 7.59 -6.09 13.52
C LEU A 159 8.32 -7.44 13.55
N LEU A 160 7.69 -8.50 13.05
CA LEU A 160 8.32 -9.82 12.92
C LEU A 160 9.57 -9.74 12.05
N ASP A 161 9.51 -9.04 10.91
CA ASP A 161 10.66 -8.89 10.02
C ASP A 161 11.73 -7.97 10.59
N PHE A 162 11.33 -6.93 11.32
CA PHE A 162 12.25 -6.00 11.96
C PHE A 162 13.04 -6.69 13.08
N MET A 163 12.36 -7.48 13.90
CA MET A 163 12.96 -8.17 15.05
C MET A 163 13.77 -9.41 14.64
N THR A 164 13.25 -10.21 13.71
CA THR A 164 13.87 -11.49 13.34
C THR A 164 14.82 -11.39 12.15
N LYS A 165 14.88 -10.22 11.49
CA LYS A 165 15.68 -9.98 10.27
C LYS A 165 15.38 -11.01 9.19
N GLY A 166 14.11 -11.37 9.05
CA GLY A 166 13.64 -12.31 8.01
C GLY A 166 13.79 -13.80 8.33
N LYS A 167 14.29 -14.17 9.51
CA LYS A 167 14.46 -15.59 9.88
C LYS A 167 13.15 -16.38 9.90
N LEU A 168 12.02 -15.73 10.21
CA LEU A 168 10.72 -16.39 10.28
C LEU A 168 9.93 -16.31 8.97
N THR A 169 10.08 -15.24 8.21
CA THR A 169 9.33 -15.00 6.96
C THR A 169 10.02 -15.58 5.74
N GLY A 170 11.33 -15.84 5.82
CA GLY A 170 12.11 -16.45 4.75
C GLY A 170 11.99 -15.65 3.45
N ARG A 171 11.39 -16.24 2.42
CA ARG A 171 11.21 -15.63 1.09
C ARG A 171 10.19 -14.49 1.05
N PHE A 172 9.42 -14.31 2.12
CA PHE A 172 8.48 -13.20 2.28
C PHE A 172 9.06 -12.07 3.14
N TYR A 173 10.39 -11.94 3.16
CA TYR A 173 11.06 -10.90 3.92
C TYR A 173 10.85 -9.51 3.31
N LEU A 174 10.32 -8.60 4.13
CA LEU A 174 9.97 -7.25 3.73
C LEU A 174 11.18 -6.38 3.37
N PHE A 175 12.31 -6.49 4.08
CA PHE A 175 13.42 -5.52 3.96
C PHE A 175 14.59 -6.00 3.09
N GLY A 176 14.28 -6.55 1.92
CA GLY A 176 15.28 -7.11 0.99
C GLY A 176 16.29 -6.09 0.43
N LEU A 177 15.92 -4.81 0.24
CA LEU A 177 16.82 -3.79 -0.32
C LEU A 177 18.00 -3.49 0.60
N ILE A 178 17.85 -3.69 1.90
CA ILE A 178 18.94 -3.48 2.87
C ILE A 178 20.12 -4.41 2.57
N ASN A 179 19.85 -5.64 2.14
CA ASN A 179 20.88 -6.67 1.95
C ASN A 179 21.43 -6.72 0.52
N SER A 180 20.63 -6.35 -0.48
CA SER A 180 21.01 -6.45 -1.90
C SER A 180 20.33 -5.37 -2.74
N GLU A 181 20.88 -5.02 -3.91
CA GLU A 181 20.33 -4.03 -4.86
C GLU A 181 18.93 -4.39 -5.32
N TRP A 182 18.72 -5.64 -5.68
CA TRP A 182 17.42 -6.17 -6.05
C TRP A 182 17.38 -7.67 -5.79
N ASP A 183 16.33 -8.13 -5.12
CA ASP A 183 16.12 -9.55 -4.84
C ASP A 183 14.89 -10.06 -5.59
N ASN A 184 14.98 -11.25 -6.16
CA ASN A 184 13.84 -11.95 -6.78
C ASN A 184 12.70 -12.19 -5.77
N ASP A 185 13.01 -12.26 -4.48
CA ASP A 185 12.00 -12.38 -3.43
C ASP A 185 11.06 -11.15 -3.37
N LYS A 186 11.46 -9.98 -3.90
CA LYS A 186 10.55 -8.84 -4.08
C LYS A 186 9.43 -9.12 -5.07
N TRP A 187 9.69 -9.87 -6.14
CA TRP A 187 8.64 -10.28 -7.07
C TRP A 187 7.64 -11.23 -6.42
N LEU A 188 8.10 -12.08 -5.49
CA LEU A 188 7.22 -12.93 -4.69
C LEU A 188 6.31 -12.10 -3.77
N LEU A 189 6.84 -11.07 -3.12
CA LEU A 189 6.04 -10.14 -2.32
C LEU A 189 5.00 -9.39 -3.17
N ALA A 190 5.40 -8.91 -4.35
CA ALA A 190 4.49 -8.26 -5.27
C ALA A 190 3.37 -9.20 -5.70
N GLY A 191 3.70 -10.44 -6.09
CA GLY A 191 2.73 -11.48 -6.44
C GLY A 191 1.81 -11.84 -5.28
N GLY A 192 2.34 -11.98 -4.07
CA GLY A 192 1.57 -12.26 -2.86
C GLY A 192 0.58 -11.14 -2.51
N SER A 193 1.01 -9.88 -2.63
CA SER A 193 0.15 -8.72 -2.42
C SER A 193 -1.01 -8.65 -3.43
N LEU A 194 -0.74 -8.97 -4.70
CA LEU A 194 -1.77 -9.04 -5.74
C LEU A 194 -2.73 -10.21 -5.48
N ALA A 195 -2.23 -11.37 -5.06
CA ALA A 195 -3.05 -12.52 -4.70
C ALA A 195 -4.00 -12.19 -3.53
N LEU A 196 -3.50 -11.50 -2.49
CA LEU A 196 -4.32 -11.01 -1.39
C LEU A 196 -5.38 -10.02 -1.86
N ALA A 197 -5.03 -9.06 -2.73
CA ALA A 197 -5.98 -8.11 -3.28
C ALA A 197 -7.10 -8.79 -4.09
N LEU A 198 -6.75 -9.79 -4.91
CA LEU A 198 -7.71 -10.60 -5.65
C LEU A 198 -8.58 -11.43 -4.70
N PHE A 199 -7.97 -12.07 -3.68
CA PHE A 199 -8.71 -12.80 -2.65
C PHE A 199 -9.74 -11.90 -1.97
N CYS A 200 -9.34 -10.70 -1.51
CA CYS A 200 -10.24 -9.72 -0.94
C CYS A 200 -11.37 -9.36 -1.92
N ALA A 201 -11.03 -9.04 -3.16
CA ALA A 201 -12.02 -8.71 -4.18
C ALA A 201 -13.06 -9.83 -4.30
N PHE A 202 -12.64 -11.09 -4.48
CA PHE A 202 -13.54 -12.23 -4.71
C PHE A 202 -14.32 -12.69 -3.47
N TRP A 203 -13.78 -12.51 -2.27
CA TRP A 203 -14.37 -13.02 -1.04
C TRP A 203 -15.38 -12.04 -0.41
N LEU A 204 -15.19 -10.73 -0.60
CA LEU A 204 -16.07 -9.65 -0.12
C LEU A 204 -17.58 -9.84 -0.40
N PRO A 205 -18.02 -10.20 -1.62
CA PRO A 205 -19.45 -10.31 -1.91
C PRO A 205 -20.11 -11.58 -1.36
N ARG A 206 -19.36 -12.58 -0.86
CA ARG A 206 -19.97 -13.74 -0.21
C ARG A 206 -20.44 -13.44 1.21
N LYS A 207 -19.68 -12.65 1.97
CA LYS A 207 -19.97 -12.41 3.40
C LYS A 207 -21.10 -11.42 3.69
N ARG A 208 -21.52 -10.59 2.73
CA ARG A 208 -22.56 -9.56 2.94
C ARG A 208 -23.92 -9.91 2.32
N LEU A 209 -24.04 -11.09 1.69
CA LEU A 209 -25.28 -11.61 1.12
C LEU A 209 -25.94 -12.68 2.01
N ASP A 210 -25.27 -13.06 3.10
CA ASP A 210 -25.76 -13.95 4.17
C ASP A 210 -26.08 -13.12 5.42
#